data_AF-A0A081PLX6-F1
#
_entry.id   AF-A0A081PLX6-F1
#
_cell.length_a   1.000
_cell.length_b   1.000
_cell.length_c   1.000
_cell.angle_alpha   90.00
_cell.angle_beta   90.00
_cell.angle_gamma   90.00
#
_symmetry.space_group_name_H-M   'P 1'
#
loop_
_entity.id
_entity.type
_entity.pdbx_description
1 polymer ?
#
loop_
_entity_poly.entity_id
_entity_poly.type
_entity_poly.pdbx_seq_one_letter_code
_entity_poly.pdbx_strand_id
1 'polypeptide(L)'
;MLSKITHNLTILAAKKILDTNKTAHLSTAKRVVSIIAGAYILNRGIRSIIKHPILGAQEALLGGFLLFDAVRGIKETYPKRPKELNDVRRNQIQGNDPDSAVPAFV
;
A
#
# COMPACT_ATOMS: atom_id res chain seq x y z
N MET A 1 26.00 -2.67 17.05
CA MET A 1 24.73 -3.37 17.37
C MET A 1 23.58 -2.97 16.45
N LEU A 2 23.36 -1.66 16.20
CA LEU A 2 22.31 -1.17 15.29
C LEU A 2 22.39 -1.74 13.86
N SER A 3 23.58 -1.91 13.29
CA SER A 3 23.72 -2.45 11.92
C SER A 3 23.25 -3.90 11.77
N LYS A 4 23.34 -4.73 12.82
CA LYS A 4 22.84 -6.11 12.83
C LYS A 4 21.31 -6.15 12.87
N ILE A 5 20.71 -5.23 13.64
CA ILE A 5 19.25 -5.11 13.75
C ILE A 5 18.68 -4.63 12.41
N THR A 6 19.29 -3.61 11.79
CA THR A 6 18.85 -3.12 10.49
C THR A 6 19.00 -4.19 9.41
N HIS A 7 20.12 -4.92 9.40
CA HIS A 7 20.39 -6.00 8.43
C HIS A 7 19.38 -7.16 8.55
N ASN A 8 19.05 -7.57 9.78
CA ASN A 8 18.04 -8.60 10.00
C ASN A 8 16.64 -8.13 9.58
N LEU A 9 16.33 -6.85 9.78
CA LEU A 9 15.07 -6.24 9.31
C LEU A 9 15.00 -6.19 7.78
N THR A 10 16.09 -5.83 7.10
CA THR A 10 16.16 -5.83 5.63
C THR A 10 16.02 -7.24 5.08
N ILE A 11 16.66 -8.24 5.70
CA ILE A 11 16.51 -9.64 5.29
C ILE A 11 15.06 -10.11 5.48
N LEU A 12 14.45 -9.81 6.63
CA LEU A 12 13.05 -10.14 6.89
C LEU A 12 12.10 -9.48 5.89
N ALA A 13 12.32 -8.19 5.60
CA ALA A 13 11.54 -7.46 4.61
C ALA A 13 11.71 -8.05 3.20
N ALA A 14 12.95 -8.32 2.78
CA ALA A 14 13.26 -8.92 1.49
C ALA A 14 12.64 -10.33 1.35
N LYS A 15 12.73 -11.15 2.40
CA LYS A 15 12.15 -12.49 2.42
C LYS A 15 10.62 -12.44 2.33
N LYS A 16 9.98 -11.52 3.06
CA LYS A 16 8.53 -11.30 3.00
C LYS A 16 8.05 -10.82 1.62
N ILE A 17 8.83 -9.94 0.96
CA ILE A 17 8.54 -9.49 -0.41
C ILE A 17 8.69 -10.63 -1.42
N LEU A 18 9.69 -11.49 -1.24
CA LEU A 18 9.95 -12.64 -2.11
C LEU A 18 8.87 -13.73 -1.96
N ASP A 19 8.45 -14.04 -0.74
CA ASP A 19 7.37 -15.00 -0.47
C ASP A 19 6.01 -14.49 -0.96
N THR A 20 5.78 -13.18 -0.93
CA THR A 20 4.56 -12.56 -1.49
C THR A 20 4.51 -12.64 -3.03
N ASN A 21 5.64 -12.87 -3.71
CA ASN A 21 5.71 -12.89 -5.18
C ASN A 21 5.36 -14.24 -5.83
N LYS A 22 5.19 -15.32 -5.05
CA LYS A 22 5.04 -16.68 -5.62
C LYS A 22 3.68 -16.98 -6.26
N THR A 23 2.61 -16.25 -5.94
CA THR A 23 1.26 -16.50 -6.51
C THR A 23 0.39 -15.25 -6.39
N ALA A 24 -0.23 -14.78 -7.49
CA ALA A 24 -1.32 -13.78 -7.59
C ALA A 24 -1.16 -12.40 -6.89
N HIS A 25 -0.09 -12.15 -6.12
CA HIS A 25 0.06 -11.01 -5.22
C HIS A 25 1.18 -10.04 -5.63
N LEU A 26 1.52 -9.99 -6.92
CA LEU A 26 2.47 -9.02 -7.49
C LEU A 26 2.11 -7.56 -7.09
N SER A 27 0.81 -7.27 -7.00
CA SER A 27 0.29 -5.98 -6.53
C SER A 27 0.63 -5.70 -5.06
N THR A 28 0.62 -6.72 -4.20
CA THR A 28 0.99 -6.63 -2.79
C THR A 28 2.48 -6.37 -2.62
N ALA A 29 3.33 -7.09 -3.36
CA ALA A 29 4.78 -6.87 -3.31
C ALA A 29 5.17 -5.46 -3.77
N LYS A 30 4.60 -4.99 -4.90
CA LYS A 30 4.79 -3.60 -5.38
C LYS A 30 4.39 -2.56 -4.32
N ARG A 31 3.29 -2.79 -3.61
CA ARG A 31 2.83 -1.90 -2.52
C ARG A 31 3.79 -1.87 -1.36
N VAL A 32 4.25 -3.03 -0.88
CA VAL A 32 5.19 -3.09 0.24
C VAL A 32 6.48 -2.33 -0.10
N VAL A 33 7.01 -2.52 -1.32
CA VAL A 33 8.17 -1.78 -1.80
C VAL A 33 7.89 -0.29 -1.90
N SER A 34 6.73 0.11 -2.45
CA SER A 34 6.33 1.53 -2.54
C SER A 34 6.19 2.19 -1.18
N ILE A 35 5.67 1.47 -0.17
CA ILE A 35 5.54 1.98 1.20
C ILE A 35 6.92 2.19 1.83
N ILE A 36 7.81 1.20 1.70
CA ILE A 36 9.16 1.29 2.26
C ILE A 36 9.97 2.40 1.58
N ALA A 37 9.95 2.45 0.25
CA ALA A 37 10.62 3.48 -0.53
C ALA A 37 10.04 4.87 -0.25
N GLY A 38 8.71 4.99 -0.23
CA GLY A 38 8.02 6.24 0.08
C GLY A 38 8.34 6.78 1.46
N ALA A 39 8.32 5.93 2.50
CA ALA A 39 8.65 6.31 3.86
C ALA A 39 10.13 6.75 4.00
N TYR A 40 11.05 6.04 3.34
CA TYR A 40 12.46 6.38 3.34
C TYR A 40 12.72 7.73 2.67
N ILE A 41 12.19 7.93 1.46
CA ILE A 41 12.38 9.15 0.67
C ILE A 41 11.70 10.35 1.36
N LEU A 42 10.51 10.16 1.93
CA LEU A 42 9.82 11.21 2.67
C LEU A 42 10.62 11.65 3.90
N ASN A 43 11.11 10.71 4.71
CA ASN A 43 11.94 11.02 5.88
C ASN A 43 13.25 11.71 5.47
N ARG A 44 13.88 11.29 4.36
CA ARG A 44 15.05 11.95 3.80
C ARG A 44 14.73 13.39 3.36
N GLY A 45 13.64 13.59 2.62
CA GLY A 45 13.20 14.90 2.16
C GLY A 45 12.92 15.87 3.30
N ILE A 46 12.18 15.43 4.33
CA ILE A 46 11.90 16.25 5.54
C ILE A 46 13.20 16.69 6.22
N ARG A 47 14.19 15.79 6.35
CA ARG A 47 15.50 16.13 6.94
C ARG A 47 16.33 17.05 6.05
N SER A 48 16.18 16.92 4.73
CA SER A 48 16.94 17.70 3.75
C SER A 48 16.36 19.09 3.50
N ILE A 49 15.07 19.32 3.78
CA ILE A 49 14.38 20.62 3.63
C ILE A 49 15.13 21.77 4.32
N ILE A 50 15.71 21.53 5.49
CA ILE A 50 16.42 22.56 6.27
C ILE A 50 17.68 23.05 5.53
N LYS A 51 18.36 22.16 4.79
CA LYS A 51 19.63 22.47 4.10
C LYS A 51 19.44 22.80 2.63
N HIS A 52 18.51 22.11 1.97
CA HIS A 52 18.20 22.22 0.55
C HIS A 52 16.68 22.27 0.39
N PRO A 53 16.03 23.44 0.57
CA PRO A 53 14.58 23.54 0.68
C PRO A 53 13.84 23.07 -0.57
N ILE A 54 14.33 23.41 -1.77
CA ILE A 54 13.71 23.00 -3.03
C ILE A 54 13.82 21.47 -3.22
N LEU A 55 15.02 20.93 -3.02
CA LEU A 55 15.30 19.52 -3.25
C LEU A 55 14.63 18.64 -2.19
N GLY A 56 14.64 19.08 -0.93
CA GLY A 56 13.91 18.43 0.16
C GLY A 56 12.40 18.46 -0.03
N ALA A 57 11.84 19.56 -0.57
CA ALA A 57 10.41 19.62 -0.89
C ALA A 57 10.04 18.65 -2.02
N GLN A 58 10.87 18.54 -3.06
CA GLN A 58 10.69 17.55 -4.13
C GLN A 58 10.75 16.11 -3.61
N GLU A 59 11.77 15.79 -2.79
CA GLU A 59 11.90 14.47 -2.15
C GLU A 59 10.69 14.18 -1.23
N ALA A 60 10.23 15.15 -0.45
CA ALA A 60 9.07 14.98 0.43
C ALA A 60 7.79 14.73 -0.38
N LEU A 61 7.55 15.50 -1.46
CA LEU A 61 6.41 15.28 -2.35
C LEU A 61 6.46 13.91 -3.02
N LEU A 62 7.63 13.49 -3.51
CA LEU A 62 7.81 12.18 -4.14
C LEU A 62 7.54 11.04 -3.15
N GLY A 63 8.10 11.13 -1.94
CA GLY A 63 7.88 10.13 -0.89
C GLY A 63 6.41 10.07 -0.46
N GLY A 64 5.76 11.24 -0.30
CA GLY A 64 4.32 11.33 -0.02
C GLY A 64 3.45 10.74 -1.13
N PHE A 65 3.79 10.99 -2.39
CA PHE A 65 3.08 10.43 -3.54
C PHE A 65 3.18 8.90 -3.58
N LEU A 66 4.36 8.33 -3.35
CA LEU A 66 4.56 6.87 -3.30
C LEU A 66 3.76 6.20 -2.17
N LEU A 67 3.63 6.86 -1.03
CA LEU A 67 2.77 6.39 0.07
C LEU A 67 1.29 6.48 -0.30
N PHE A 68 0.87 7.60 -0.89
CA PHE A 68 -0.50 7.80 -1.33
C PHE A 68 -0.95 6.78 -2.37
N ASP A 69 -0.12 6.54 -3.40
CA ASP A 69 -0.40 5.55 -4.45
C ASP A 69 -0.52 4.13 -3.88
N ALA A 70 0.38 3.78 -2.95
CA ALA A 70 0.33 2.48 -2.27
C ALA A 70 -0.97 2.29 -1.46
N VAL A 71 -1.42 3.33 -0.74
CA VAL A 71 -2.67 3.28 0.03
C VAL A 71 -3.90 3.29 -0.88
N ARG A 72 -3.88 4.04 -1.97
CA ARG A 72 -4.98 4.07 -2.95
C ARG A 72 -5.20 2.69 -3.55
N GLY A 73 -4.13 1.98 -3.92
CA GLY A 73 -4.23 0.60 -4.42
C GLY A 73 -4.87 -0.36 -3.41
N ILE A 74 -4.64 -0.19 -2.11
CA ILE A 74 -5.29 -0.99 -1.05
C ILE A 74 -6.81 -0.80 -1.12
N LYS A 75 -7.30 0.44 -1.15
CA LYS A 75 -8.73 0.77 -1.18
C LYS A 75 -9.47 0.16 -2.38
N GLU A 76 -8.78 -0.01 -3.51
CA GLU A 76 -9.35 -0.59 -4.73
C GLU A 76 -9.37 -2.13 -4.70
N THR A 77 -8.58 -2.77 -3.82
CA THR A 77 -8.50 -4.24 -3.73
C THR A 77 -9.52 -4.85 -2.77
N TYR A 78 -9.94 -4.09 -1.76
CA TYR A 78 -10.95 -4.57 -0.83
C TYR A 78 -12.35 -4.31 -1.40
N PRO A 79 -13.22 -5.34 -1.47
CA PRO A 79 -14.59 -5.15 -1.91
C PRO A 79 -15.26 -4.13 -0.98
N LYS A 80 -15.86 -3.10 -1.58
CA LYS A 80 -16.58 -2.07 -0.81
C LYS A 80 -17.85 -2.71 -0.27
N ARG A 81 -18.13 -2.50 1.02
CA ARG A 81 -19.45 -2.81 1.58
C ARG A 81 -20.51 -2.06 0.75
N PRO A 82 -21.59 -2.72 0.32
CA PRO A 82 -22.64 -2.06 -0.45
C PRO A 82 -23.17 -0.87 0.35
N LYS A 83 -23.18 0.32 -0.25
CA LYS A 83 -23.70 1.54 0.39
C LYS A 83 -25.08 1.93 -0.16
N GLU A 84 -25.36 1.54 -1.41
CA GLU A 84 -26.63 1.83 -2.07
C GLU A 84 -27.57 0.64 -2.01
N LEU A 85 -28.89 0.91 -1.92
CA LEU A 85 -29.92 -0.14 -1.94
C LEU A 85 -29.82 -1.03 -3.18
N ASN A 86 -29.40 -0.48 -4.32
CA ASN A 86 -29.24 -1.23 -5.57
C ASN A 86 -28.10 -2.26 -5.48
N ASP A 87 -27.01 -1.95 -4.79
CA ASP A 87 -25.89 -2.88 -4.59
C ASP A 87 -26.28 -4.01 -3.63
N VAL A 88 -27.01 -3.68 -2.55
CA VAL A 88 -27.54 -4.67 -1.60
C VAL A 88 -28.47 -5.65 -2.32
N ARG A 89 -29.38 -5.15 -3.15
CA ARG A 89 -30.29 -5.99 -3.95
C ARG A 89 -29.55 -6.90 -4.92
N ARG A 90 -28.53 -6.38 -5.62
CA ARG A 90 -27.69 -7.18 -6.52
C ARG A 90 -27.00 -8.32 -5.78
N ASN A 91 -26.48 -8.05 -4.58
CA ASN A 91 -25.82 -9.07 -3.74
C ASN A 91 -26.82 -10.14 -3.27
N GLN A 92 -28.03 -9.72 -2.86
CA GLN A 92 -29.13 -10.62 -2.46
C GLN A 92 -29.62 -11.52 -3.61
N ILE A 93 -29.70 -11.01 -4.85
CA ILE A 93 -30.09 -11.80 -6.03
C ILE A 93 -29.08 -12.93 -6.30
N GLN A 94 -27.82 -12.73 -5.94
CA GLN A 94 -26.76 -13.74 -6.08
C GLN A 94 -26.72 -14.74 -4.91
N GLY A 95 -27.61 -14.63 -3.91
CA GLY A 95 -27.63 -15.49 -2.74
C GLY A 95 -26.56 -15.16 -1.69
N ASN A 96 -25.85 -14.03 -1.84
CA ASN A 96 -24.88 -13.56 -0.85
C ASN A 96 -25.60 -12.83 0.30
N ASP A 97 -24.97 -12.87 1.49
CA ASP A 97 -25.43 -12.11 2.65
C ASP A 97 -25.52 -10.60 2.31
N PRO A 98 -26.66 -9.93 2.58
CA PRO A 98 -26.85 -8.50 2.28
C PRO A 98 -25.79 -7.58 2.92
N ASP A 99 -25.20 -7.98 4.05
CA ASP A 99 -24.16 -7.21 4.74
C ASP A 99 -22.74 -7.60 4.32
N SER A 100 -22.60 -8.64 3.48
CA SER A 100 -21.32 -9.05 2.92
C SER A 100 -20.81 -8.05 1.89
N ALA A 101 -19.48 -7.93 1.79
CA ALA A 101 -18.86 -7.10 0.78
C ALA A 101 -19.15 -7.70 -0.61
N VAL A 102 -19.77 -6.92 -1.50
CA VAL A 102 -20.16 -7.38 -2.84
C VAL A 102 -18.89 -7.83 -3.58
N PRO A 103 -18.81 -9.06 -4.11
CA PRO A 103 -17.66 -9.44 -4.94
C PRO A 103 -17.64 -8.54 -6.18
N ALA A 104 -16.45 -8.11 -6.59
CA ALA A 104 -16.27 -7.46 -7.88
C ALA A 104 -16.79 -8.45 -8.94
N PHE A 105 -17.80 -8.02 -9.70
CA PHE A 105 -18.46 -8.81 -10.73
C PHE A 105 -17.41 -9.55 -11.57
N VAL A 106 -17.47 -10.89 -11.57
CA VAL A 106 -16.77 -11.74 -12.55
C VAL A 106 -17.62 -11.79 -13.81
#